data_AF-A0A1J3DCT8-F1
#
_entry.id   AF-A0A1J3DCT8-F1
#
_cell.length_a   1.000
_cell.length_b   1.000
_cell.length_c   1.000
_cell.angle_alpha   90.00
_cell.angle_beta   90.00
_cell.angle_gamma   90.00
#
_symmetry.space_group_name_H-M   'P 1'
#
loop_
_entity.id
_entity.type
_entity.pdbx_description
1 polymer ?
#
loop_
_entity_poly.entity_id
_entity_poly.type
_entity_poly.pdbx_seq_one_letter_code
_entity_poly.pdbx_strand_id
1 'polypeptide(L)'
;DLHKAFARLSNFFQYVIDDHLKTEQSQDHSDIVGVMLDMINKQSKVGSFKVTYDHLKGVMSDVFLAGVNAGAITMIWAMTELTRHPRVMKKLQREIRATLGDNKEKIMEQDLEKVEYLKFVIQETFRLHPPAPLLLPREAM
;
A
#
# COMPACT_ATOMS: atom_id res chain seq x y z
N ASP A 1 -16.32 -6.71 17.27
CA ASP A 1 -17.32 -7.37 16.41
C ASP A 1 -16.98 -7.04 14.96
N LEU A 2 -16.74 -8.08 14.16
CA LEU A 2 -16.25 -8.01 12.79
C LEU A 2 -17.23 -7.26 11.87
N HIS A 3 -18.53 -7.45 12.08
CA HIS A 3 -19.57 -6.78 11.31
C HIS A 3 -19.49 -5.25 11.47
N LYS A 4 -19.21 -4.78 12.70
CA LYS A 4 -19.06 -3.34 12.99
C LYS A 4 -17.84 -2.75 12.30
N ALA A 5 -16.75 -3.52 12.17
CA ALA A 5 -15.54 -3.07 11.49
C ALA A 5 -15.77 -2.92 9.98
N PHE A 6 -16.38 -3.93 9.34
CA PHE A 6 -16.74 -3.85 7.92
C PHE A 6 -17.72 -2.71 7.64
N ALA A 7 -18.76 -2.54 8.46
CA ALA A 7 -19.70 -1.44 8.30
C ALA A 7 -19.01 -0.07 8.38
N ARG A 8 -18.06 0.12 9.29
CA ARG A 8 -17.27 1.36 9.38
C ARG A 8 -16.44 1.60 8.11
N LEU A 9 -15.81 0.56 7.59
CA LEU A 9 -14.99 0.66 6.39
C LEU A 9 -15.85 0.97 5.15
N SER A 10 -16.99 0.28 5.00
CA SER A 10 -17.94 0.56 3.93
C SER A 10 -18.49 1.99 3.98
N ASN A 11 -18.80 2.50 5.18
CA ASN A 11 -19.25 3.88 5.35
C ASN A 11 -18.13 4.88 5.01
N PHE A 12 -16.89 4.58 5.37
CA PHE A 12 -15.74 5.39 4.98
C PHE A 12 -15.55 5.43 3.45
N PHE A 13 -15.64 4.29 2.77
CA PHE A 13 -15.54 4.27 1.31
C PHE A 13 -16.71 4.99 0.63
N GLN A 14 -17.93 4.88 1.17
CA GLN A 14 -19.05 5.66 0.67
C GLN A 14 -18.80 7.16 0.82
N TYR A 15 -18.29 7.59 1.98
CA TYR A 15 -17.93 8.98 2.20
C TYR A 15 -16.90 9.48 1.17
N VAL A 16 -15.84 8.68 0.90
CA VAL A 16 -14.82 9.02 -0.10
C VAL A 16 -15.44 9.14 -1.50
N ILE A 17 -16.33 8.22 -1.89
CA ILE A 17 -17.03 8.29 -3.18
C ILE A 17 -17.88 9.56 -3.27
N ASP A 18 -18.67 9.85 -2.23
CA ASP A 18 -19.55 11.02 -2.19
C ASP A 18 -18.75 12.33 -2.28
N ASP A 19 -17.57 12.37 -1.67
CA ASP A 19 -16.64 13.50 -1.75
C ASP A 19 -16.11 13.73 -3.17
N HIS A 20 -15.73 12.65 -3.86
CA HIS A 20 -15.29 12.70 -5.26
C HIS A 20 -16.42 13.10 -6.22
N LEU A 21 -17.67 12.76 -5.91
CA LEU A 21 -18.83 13.15 -6.71
C LEU A 21 -19.21 14.63 -6.52
N LYS A 22 -18.94 15.22 -5.34
CA LYS A 22 -19.22 16.64 -5.05
C LYS A 22 -18.19 17.58 -5.66
N THR A 23 -16.93 17.14 -5.74
CA THR A 23 -15.86 17.87 -6.39
C THR A 23 -16.02 17.74 -7.91
N GLU A 24 -16.97 18.47 -8.50
CA GLU A 24 -17.17 18.47 -9.95
C GLU A 24 -15.89 18.93 -10.68
N GLN A 25 -15.31 18.04 -11.47
CA GLN A 25 -14.50 18.33 -12.66
C GLN A 25 -13.31 19.31 -12.49
N SER A 26 -12.45 19.12 -11.50
CA SER A 26 -11.03 19.43 -11.76
C SER A 26 -10.48 18.35 -12.68
N GLN A 27 -9.98 18.72 -13.86
CA GLN A 27 -9.44 17.84 -14.93
C GLN A 27 -8.33 16.86 -14.49
N ASP A 28 -7.99 16.80 -13.21
CA ASP A 28 -7.03 15.87 -12.64
C ASP A 28 -7.80 14.72 -11.97
N HIS A 29 -8.17 13.72 -12.78
CA HIS A 29 -8.57 12.38 -12.29
C HIS A 29 -7.33 11.69 -11.70
N SER A 30 -6.79 12.28 -10.64
CA SER A 30 -5.44 12.03 -10.12
C SER A 30 -5.30 10.64 -9.48
N ASP A 31 -6.43 10.05 -9.06
CA ASP A 31 -6.44 8.79 -8.33
C ASP A 31 -7.38 7.72 -8.89
N ILE A 32 -7.24 6.52 -8.33
CA ILE A 32 -7.97 5.32 -8.73
C ILE A 32 -9.50 5.46 -8.56
N VAL A 33 -9.96 6.26 -7.58
CA VAL A 33 -11.40 6.45 -7.32
C VAL A 33 -11.99 7.31 -8.44
N GLY A 34 -11.34 8.43 -8.77
CA GLY A 34 -11.74 9.27 -9.89
C GLY A 34 -11.79 8.51 -11.23
N VAL A 35 -10.74 7.73 -11.52
CA VAL A 35 -10.66 6.92 -12.76
C VAL A 35 -11.78 5.88 -12.83
N MET A 36 -12.07 5.18 -11.73
CA MET A 36 -13.14 4.18 -11.72
C MET A 36 -14.54 4.80 -11.78
N LEU A 37 -14.75 5.99 -11.19
CA LEU A 37 -16.01 6.73 -11.33
C LEU A 37 -16.24 7.14 -12.78
N ASP A 38 -15.21 7.57 -13.50
CA ASP A 38 -15.31 7.83 -14.94
C ASP A 38 -15.69 6.58 -15.74
N MET A 39 -15.12 5.43 -15.39
CA MET A 39 -15.46 4.16 -16.02
C MET A 39 -16.92 3.76 -15.76
N ILE A 40 -17.44 4.04 -14.57
CA ILE A 40 -18.86 3.80 -14.22
C ILE A 40 -19.78 4.73 -15.03
N ASN A 41 -19.38 5.98 -15.23
CA ASN A 41 -20.19 7.01 -15.89
C ASN A 41 -20.13 6.94 -17.43
N LYS A 42 -19.09 6.33 -18.02
CA LYS A 42 -18.98 6.14 -19.48
C LYS A 42 -19.97 5.09 -19.99
N GLN A 43 -20.61 5.39 -21.14
CA GLN A 43 -21.46 4.41 -21.83
C GLN A 43 -20.65 3.19 -22.26
N SER A 44 -21.01 2.04 -21.69
CA SER A 44 -20.45 0.74 -22.06
C SER A 44 -21.06 0.27 -23.39
N LYS A 45 -20.23 -0.35 -24.26
CA LYS A 45 -20.73 -1.00 -25.49
C LYS A 45 -21.64 -2.17 -25.13
N VAL A 46 -22.61 -2.49 -26.00
CA VAL A 46 -23.47 -3.66 -25.82
C VAL A 46 -22.60 -4.91 -25.69
N GLY A 47 -22.72 -5.63 -24.58
CA GLY A 47 -21.97 -6.86 -24.30
C GLY A 47 -20.64 -6.67 -23.54
N SER A 48 -20.22 -5.44 -23.18
CA SER A 48 -19.02 -5.24 -22.36
C SER A 48 -19.31 -5.31 -20.85
N PHE A 49 -18.32 -5.75 -20.06
CA PHE A 49 -18.37 -5.71 -18.60
C PHE A 49 -18.61 -4.27 -18.10
N LYS A 50 -19.63 -4.09 -17.27
CA LYS A 50 -20.00 -2.79 -16.70
C LYS A 50 -19.44 -2.68 -15.28
N VAL A 51 -18.54 -1.73 -15.06
CA VAL A 51 -18.05 -1.37 -13.73
C VAL A 51 -19.21 -0.77 -12.92
N THR A 52 -19.26 -1.07 -11.62
CA THR A 52 -20.31 -0.62 -10.70
C THR A 52 -19.68 -0.02 -9.46
N TYR A 53 -20.47 0.70 -8.67
CA TYR A 53 -20.04 1.22 -7.37
C TYR A 53 -19.61 0.11 -6.40
N ASP A 54 -20.18 -1.09 -6.51
CA ASP A 54 -19.76 -2.23 -5.68
C ASP A 54 -18.37 -2.72 -6.09
N HIS A 55 -18.06 -2.76 -7.39
CA HIS A 55 -16.71 -3.07 -7.87
C HIS A 55 -15.70 -2.02 -7.37
N LEU A 56 -16.05 -0.73 -7.41
CA LEU A 56 -15.22 0.35 -6.87
C LEU A 56 -14.96 0.15 -5.37
N LYS A 57 -16.01 -0.08 -4.57
CA LYS A 57 -15.86 -0.36 -3.14
C LYS A 57 -15.02 -1.61 -2.86
N GLY A 58 -15.14 -2.64 -3.71
CA GLY A 58 -14.30 -3.84 -3.66
C GLY A 58 -12.82 -3.51 -3.86
N VAL A 59 -12.49 -2.80 -4.93
CA VAL A 59 -11.11 -2.38 -5.22
C VAL A 59 -10.54 -1.48 -4.11
N MET A 60 -11.33 -0.54 -3.60
CA MET A 60 -10.94 0.30 -2.46
C MET A 60 -10.65 -0.54 -1.21
N SER A 61 -11.48 -1.57 -0.95
CA SER A 61 -11.29 -2.50 0.16
C SER A 61 -9.99 -3.29 0.02
N ASP A 62 -9.73 -3.85 -1.17
CA ASP A 62 -8.57 -4.67 -1.45
C ASP A 62 -7.27 -3.87 -1.30
N VAL A 63 -7.20 -2.69 -1.93
CA VAL A 63 -6.02 -1.81 -1.88
C VAL A 63 -5.75 -1.35 -0.44
N PHE A 64 -6.79 -0.95 0.29
CA PHE A 64 -6.64 -0.46 1.66
C PHE A 64 -6.17 -1.56 2.61
N LEU A 65 -6.83 -2.73 2.57
CA LEU A 65 -6.52 -3.84 3.47
C LEU A 65 -5.13 -4.42 3.19
N ALA A 66 -4.82 -4.68 1.92
CA ALA A 66 -3.53 -5.24 1.53
C ALA A 66 -2.38 -4.24 1.77
N GLY A 67 -2.58 -2.97 1.41
CA GLY A 67 -1.55 -1.95 1.50
C GLY A 67 -1.17 -1.60 2.94
N VAL A 68 -2.15 -1.39 3.81
CA VAL A 68 -1.89 -0.95 5.19
C VAL A 68 -1.31 -2.08 6.03
N ASN A 69 -1.94 -3.26 6.00
CA ASN A 69 -1.57 -4.35 6.90
C ASN A 69 -0.19 -4.93 6.56
N ALA A 70 0.09 -5.20 5.28
CA ALA A 70 1.37 -5.77 4.87
C ALA A 70 2.56 -4.83 5.16
N GLY A 71 2.39 -3.54 4.89
CA GLY A 71 3.40 -2.52 5.18
C GLY A 71 3.68 -2.39 6.68
N ALA A 72 2.62 -2.33 7.50
CA ALA A 72 2.75 -2.22 8.95
C ALA A 72 3.48 -3.43 9.55
N ILE A 73 3.09 -4.66 9.17
CA ILE A 73 3.75 -5.89 9.64
C ILE A 73 5.23 -5.88 9.28
N THR A 74 5.56 -5.52 8.04
CA THR A 74 6.96 -5.43 7.58
C THR A 74 7.77 -4.46 8.42
N MET A 75 7.24 -3.26 8.68
CA MET A 75 7.93 -2.23 9.46
C MET A 75 8.15 -2.68 10.91
N ILE A 76 7.12 -3.28 11.53
CA ILE A 76 7.18 -3.79 12.91
C ILE A 76 8.31 -4.83 13.02
N TRP A 77 8.36 -5.81 12.11
CA TRP A 77 9.39 -6.84 12.15
C TRP A 77 10.76 -6.31 11.79
N ALA A 78 10.90 -5.43 10.80
CA ALA A 78 12.18 -4.81 10.47
C ALA A 78 12.79 -4.08 11.67
N MET A 79 11.99 -3.24 12.36
CA MET A 79 12.44 -2.51 13.54
C MET A 79 12.71 -3.44 14.73
N THR A 80 11.90 -4.48 14.90
CA THR A 80 12.11 -5.52 15.92
C THR A 80 13.44 -6.25 15.70
N GLU A 81 13.74 -6.66 14.47
CA GLU A 81 15.00 -7.37 14.16
C GLU A 81 16.22 -6.46 14.28
N LEU A 82 16.12 -5.21 13.85
CA LEU A 82 17.22 -4.24 13.97
C LEU A 82 17.52 -3.90 15.43
N THR A 83 16.51 -3.75 16.28
CA THR A 83 16.70 -3.50 17.73
C THR A 83 17.27 -4.72 18.46
N ARG A 84 16.88 -5.93 18.06
CA ARG A 84 17.45 -7.19 18.58
C ARG A 84 18.87 -7.46 18.12
N HIS A 85 19.28 -6.91 16.97
CA HIS A 85 20.62 -7.08 16.40
C HIS A 85 21.37 -5.73 16.25
N PRO A 86 21.86 -5.12 17.35
CA PRO A 86 22.50 -3.81 17.33
C PRO A 86 23.70 -3.70 16.37
N ARG A 87 24.40 -4.80 16.10
CA ARG A 87 25.49 -4.85 15.12
C ARG A 87 24.97 -4.55 13.70
N VAL A 88 23.84 -5.14 13.33
CA VAL A 88 23.19 -4.93 12.02
C VAL A 88 22.68 -3.50 11.92
N MET A 89 22.00 -3.00 12.95
CA MET A 89 21.53 -1.61 13.02
C MET A 89 22.67 -0.61 12.85
N LYS A 90 23.77 -0.76 13.60
CA LYS A 90 24.93 0.13 13.48
C LYS A 90 25.57 0.08 12.08
N LYS A 91 25.63 -1.10 11.46
CA LYS A 91 26.15 -1.25 10.09
C LYS A 91 25.26 -0.52 9.09
N LEU A 92 23.94 -0.72 9.17
CA LEU A 92 22.97 -0.06 8.30
C LEU A 92 23.04 1.46 8.42
N GLN A 93 22.99 1.99 9.64
CA GLN A 93 23.08 3.44 9.87
C GLN A 93 24.42 4.02 9.36
N ARG A 94 25.52 3.28 9.49
CA ARG A 94 26.83 3.71 8.98
C ARG A 94 26.85 3.78 7.45
N GLU A 95 26.30 2.77 6.78
CA GLU A 95 26.20 2.78 5.31
C GLU A 95 25.35 3.96 4.84
N ILE A 96 24.15 4.15 5.40
CA ILE A 96 23.26 5.25 5.03
C ILE A 96 23.95 6.60 5.18
N ARG A 97 24.61 6.86 6.31
CA ARG A 97 25.34 8.12 6.56
C ARG A 97 26.54 8.30 5.63
N ALA A 98 27.28 7.23 5.37
CA ALA A 98 28.44 7.29 4.46
C ALA A 98 28.01 7.56 3.01
N THR A 99 26.89 7.01 2.56
CA THR A 99 26.42 7.13 1.18
C THR A 99 25.63 8.41 0.94
N LEU A 100 24.74 8.80 1.86
CA LEU A 100 23.80 9.91 1.67
C LEU A 100 24.20 11.19 2.42
N GLY A 101 25.20 11.12 3.30
CA GLY A 101 25.63 12.21 4.16
C GLY A 101 24.78 12.35 5.43
N ASP A 102 25.33 13.02 6.44
CA ASP A 102 24.70 13.16 7.76
C ASP A 102 23.53 14.16 7.81
N ASN A 103 23.45 15.07 6.84
CA ASN A 103 22.52 16.22 6.85
C ASN A 103 21.43 16.14 5.79
N LYS A 104 21.17 14.96 5.21
CA LYS A 104 20.10 14.82 4.22
C LYS A 104 18.74 14.75 4.92
N GLU A 105 17.99 15.85 4.87
CA GLU A 105 16.67 15.96 5.52
C GLU A 105 15.61 15.03 4.92
N LYS A 106 15.68 14.77 3.61
CA LYS A 106 14.69 13.95 2.90
C LYS A 106 15.36 12.93 1.99
N ILE A 107 15.00 11.66 2.18
CA ILE A 107 15.40 10.54 1.32
C ILE A 107 14.42 10.48 0.15
N MET A 108 14.96 10.45 -1.07
CA MET A 108 14.20 10.31 -2.31
C MET A 108 14.36 8.88 -2.86
N GLU A 109 13.49 8.47 -3.78
CA GLU A 109 13.52 7.12 -4.37
C GLU A 109 14.88 6.77 -4.99
N GLN A 110 15.48 7.70 -5.73
CA GLN A 110 16.82 7.61 -6.32
C GLN A 110 17.97 7.41 -5.30
N ASP A 111 17.74 7.68 -4.03
CA ASP A 111 18.73 7.43 -2.98
C ASP A 111 18.70 5.97 -2.51
N LEU A 112 17.55 5.30 -2.63
CA LEU A 112 17.36 3.92 -2.19
C LEU A 112 18.22 2.94 -3.00
N GLU A 113 18.49 3.26 -4.26
CA GLU A 113 19.39 2.48 -5.12
C GLU A 113 20.84 2.47 -4.62
N LYS A 114 21.23 3.47 -3.83
CA LYS A 114 22.62 3.65 -3.36
C LYS A 114 22.89 2.97 -2.01
N VAL A 115 21.86 2.57 -1.28
CA VAL A 115 21.96 1.97 0.07
C VAL A 115 21.66 0.46 0.01
N GLU A 116 22.62 -0.30 -0.50
CA GLU A 116 22.45 -1.73 -0.78
C GLU A 116 22.19 -2.56 0.48
N TYR A 117 22.84 -2.25 1.61
CA TYR A 117 22.61 -3.00 2.85
C TYR A 117 21.20 -2.80 3.40
N LEU A 118 20.55 -1.65 3.16
CA LEU A 118 19.13 -1.46 3.48
C LEU A 118 18.26 -2.48 2.74
N LYS A 119 18.53 -2.71 1.45
CA LYS A 119 17.83 -3.71 0.65
C LYS A 119 18.00 -5.11 1.23
N PHE A 120 19.21 -5.48 1.65
CA PHE A 120 19.46 -6.78 2.31
C PHE A 120 18.71 -6.91 3.64
N VAL A 121 18.63 -5.85 4.45
CA VAL A 121 17.85 -5.86 5.69
C VAL A 121 16.36 -6.10 5.41
N ILE A 122 15.80 -5.43 4.40
CA ILE A 122 14.39 -5.62 4.00
C ILE A 122 14.16 -7.04 3.50
N GLN A 123 15.04 -7.55 2.63
CA GLN A 123 14.95 -8.92 2.10
C GLN A 123 15.04 -9.97 3.20
N GLU A 124 15.94 -9.80 4.16
CA GLU A 124 16.08 -10.72 5.29
C GLU A 124 14.88 -10.65 6.24
N THR A 125 14.29 -9.46 6.40
CA THR A 125 13.03 -9.29 7.14
C THR A 125 11.91 -10.09 6.48
N PHE A 126 11.78 -10.06 5.15
CA PHE A 126 10.79 -10.87 4.44
C PHE A 126 11.08 -12.38 4.52
N ARG A 127 12.35 -12.79 4.51
CA ARG A 127 12.74 -14.19 4.65
C ARG A 127 12.35 -14.75 6.02
N LEU A 128 12.50 -13.96 7.07
CA LEU A 128 12.20 -14.34 8.46
C LEU A 128 10.72 -14.18 8.81
N HIS A 129 10.11 -13.07 8.41
CA HIS A 129 8.78 -12.61 8.83
C HIS A 129 7.93 -12.18 7.63
N PRO A 130 7.56 -13.11 6.73
CA PRO A 130 6.75 -12.78 5.56
C PRO A 130 5.36 -12.28 6.01
N PRO A 131 4.87 -11.12 5.51
CA PRO A 131 3.55 -10.60 5.90
C PRO A 131 2.36 -11.49 5.52
N ALA A 132 2.53 -12.39 4.55
CA ALA A 132 1.51 -13.33 4.08
C ALA A 132 2.12 -14.74 3.83
N PRO A 133 2.44 -15.52 4.89
CA PRO A 133 3.18 -16.77 4.76
C PRO A 133 2.46 -17.88 3.98
N LEU A 134 1.11 -17.89 4.02
CA LEU A 134 0.29 -18.91 3.37
C LEU A 134 -0.35 -18.43 2.06
N LEU A 135 -0.05 -17.19 1.63
CA LEU A 135 -0.70 -16.52 0.49
C LEU A 135 -2.24 -16.56 0.56
N LEU A 136 -2.91 -16.13 -0.50
CA LEU A 136 -4.37 -16.28 -0.65
C LEU A 136 -4.70 -17.67 -1.23
N PRO A 137 -5.82 -18.29 -0.80
CA PRO A 137 -6.29 -19.54 -1.38
C PRO A 137 -6.40 -19.47 -2.91
N ARG A 138 -6.00 -20.55 -3.58
CA ARG A 138 -6.13 -20.69 -5.05
C ARG A 138 -7.08 -21.85 -5.35
N GLU A 139 -7.92 -21.69 -6.36
CA GLU A 139 -8.77 -22.75 -6.89
C GLU A 139 -8.20 -23.24 -8.23
N ALA A 140 -8.27 -24.55 -8.46
CA ALA A 140 -7.97 -25.17 -9.76
C ALA A 140 -9.28 -25.42 -10.51
N MET A 141 -9.31 -25.08 -11.80
CA MET A 141 -10.43 -25.40 -12.69
C MET A 141 -10.46 -26.87 -13.06
#